data_AF-A0A0R3UCR5-F1
#
_entry.id   AF-A0A0R3UCR5-F1
#
_cell.length_a   1.000
_cell.length_b   1.000
_cell.length_c   1.000
_cell.angle_alpha   90.00
_cell.angle_beta   90.00
_cell.angle_gamma   90.00
#
_symmetry.space_group_name_H-M   'P 1'
#
loop_
_entity.id
_entity.type
_entity.pdbx_description
1 polymer ?
#
loop_
_entity_poly.entity_id
_entity_poly.type
_entity_poly.pdbx_seq_one_letter_code
_entity_poly.pdbx_strand_id
1 'polypeptide(L)'
;MLANAILFAICLPLVTITGKSANRLLDITDVDSYVDMCQESEHQKQRPSPEYGLTSCTAWKNNSCCTAATATSITSEKLHGFNFEVCGKMSSACLAFFHDDHCLVKCSPNLGPWLVQLSSSRFNERAFKVPLCESDCNSWYDACKNDKTCATNWNSGGFDWESGR
;
A
#
# COMPACT_ATOMS: atom_id res chain seq x y z
N MET A 1 -69.69 -23.03 -5.47
CA MET A 1 -68.62 -22.86 -6.49
C MET A 1 -67.41 -22.31 -5.78
N LEU A 2 -66.35 -23.11 -5.71
CA LEU A 2 -65.13 -22.85 -4.93
C LEU A 2 -64.27 -21.77 -5.60
N ALA A 3 -63.85 -20.76 -4.85
CA ALA A 3 -62.86 -19.78 -5.31
C ALA A 3 -61.45 -20.35 -5.11
N ASN A 4 -60.72 -20.53 -6.22
CA ASN A 4 -59.32 -20.96 -6.23
C ASN A 4 -58.42 -19.80 -5.75
N ALA A 5 -57.83 -19.94 -4.57
CA ALA A 5 -56.72 -19.10 -4.13
C ALA A 5 -55.41 -19.78 -4.54
N ILE A 6 -54.78 -19.28 -5.60
CA ILE A 6 -53.43 -19.70 -6.01
C ILE A 6 -52.43 -18.95 -5.12
N LEU A 7 -51.80 -19.68 -4.19
CA LEU A 7 -50.76 -19.17 -3.33
C LEU A 7 -49.43 -19.12 -4.11
N PHE A 8 -49.03 -17.95 -4.61
CA PHE A 8 -47.69 -17.76 -5.16
C PHE A 8 -46.67 -17.66 -4.02
N ALA A 9 -45.93 -18.75 -3.80
CA ALA A 9 -44.77 -18.75 -2.91
C ALA A 9 -43.62 -18.01 -3.61
N ILE A 10 -43.42 -16.73 -3.27
CA ILE A 10 -42.25 -15.95 -3.69
C ILE A 10 -41.06 -16.40 -2.83
N CYS A 11 -40.23 -17.30 -3.36
CA CYS A 11 -38.89 -17.51 -2.85
C CYS A 11 -38.06 -16.26 -3.15
N LEU A 12 -38.03 -15.30 -2.23
CA LEU A 12 -36.95 -14.31 -2.23
C LEU A 12 -35.65 -15.04 -1.91
N PRO A 13 -34.64 -15.03 -2.80
CA PRO A 13 -33.32 -15.49 -2.41
C PRO A 13 -32.87 -14.61 -1.26
N LEU A 14 -32.47 -15.22 -0.14
CA LEU A 14 -31.71 -14.55 0.90
C LEU A 14 -30.44 -14.01 0.25
N VAL A 15 -30.48 -12.75 -0.20
CA VAL A 15 -29.28 -11.99 -0.45
C VAL A 15 -28.67 -11.76 0.92
N THR A 16 -27.69 -12.60 1.28
CA THR A 16 -26.83 -12.30 2.41
C THR A 16 -26.13 -10.99 2.06
N ILE A 17 -26.52 -9.91 2.72
CA ILE A 17 -25.73 -8.68 2.74
C ILE A 17 -24.47 -9.06 3.51
N THR A 18 -23.45 -9.55 2.81
CA THR A 18 -22.11 -9.65 3.39
C THR A 18 -21.67 -8.22 3.64
N GLY A 19 -21.81 -7.76 4.88
CA GLY A 19 -21.37 -6.44 5.30
C GLY A 19 -19.91 -6.27 4.90
N LYS A 20 -19.66 -5.38 3.95
CA LYS A 20 -18.30 -5.03 3.53
C LYS A 20 -17.66 -4.16 4.61
N SER A 21 -17.04 -4.80 5.60
CA SER A 21 -15.70 -4.48 6.14
C SER A 21 -15.46 -5.30 7.42
N ALA A 22 -15.37 -6.62 7.30
CA ALA A 22 -14.66 -7.37 8.34
C ALA A 22 -13.18 -6.99 8.20
N ASN A 23 -12.59 -6.42 9.25
CA ASN A 23 -11.16 -6.14 9.30
C ASN A 23 -10.43 -7.49 9.20
N ARG A 24 -9.93 -7.85 8.01
CA ARG A 24 -9.31 -9.16 7.74
C ARG A 24 -8.09 -9.43 8.61
N LEU A 25 -7.47 -8.38 9.17
CA LEU A 25 -6.32 -8.52 10.06
C LEU A 25 -6.69 -9.19 11.39
N LEU A 26 -7.97 -9.18 11.77
CA LEU A 26 -8.48 -9.87 12.96
C LEU A 26 -8.63 -11.38 12.77
N ASP A 27 -8.65 -11.85 11.52
CA ASP A 27 -8.83 -13.26 11.16
C ASP A 27 -7.49 -14.01 11.07
N ILE A 28 -6.36 -13.32 11.27
CA ILE A 28 -5.02 -13.91 11.20
C ILE A 28 -4.73 -14.64 12.52
N THR A 29 -4.55 -15.96 12.43
CA THR A 29 -4.41 -16.83 13.61
C THR A 29 -3.01 -17.41 13.81
N ASP A 30 -2.11 -17.25 12.84
CA ASP A 30 -0.76 -17.82 12.86
C ASP A 30 0.29 -16.79 12.41
N VAL A 31 1.52 -16.99 12.90
CA VAL A 31 2.64 -16.06 12.65
C VAL A 31 3.04 -16.05 11.19
N ASP A 32 3.05 -17.21 10.53
CA ASP A 32 3.52 -17.35 9.14
C ASP A 32 2.62 -16.54 8.19
N SER A 33 1.31 -16.67 8.33
CA SER A 33 0.33 -15.86 7.59
C SER A 33 0.46 -14.36 7.89
N TYR A 34 0.92 -13.99 9.09
CA TYR A 34 1.11 -12.58 9.44
C TYR A 34 2.38 -11.98 8.85
N VAL A 35 3.44 -12.79 8.68
CA VAL A 35 4.72 -12.32 8.11
C VAL A 35 4.89 -12.66 6.62
N ASP A 36 3.87 -13.21 5.97
CA ASP A 36 3.84 -13.48 4.53
C ASP A 36 2.50 -13.05 3.91
N MET A 37 2.26 -11.73 3.89
CA MET A 37 1.04 -11.16 3.35
C MET A 37 1.26 -9.80 2.68
N CYS A 38 0.37 -9.45 1.76
CA CYS A 38 0.38 -8.13 1.12
C CYS A 38 -0.63 -7.20 1.76
N GLN A 39 -0.27 -5.92 1.84
CA GLN A 39 -1.22 -4.85 2.18
C GLN A 39 -2.32 -4.77 1.12
N GLU A 40 -3.55 -4.58 1.58
CA GLU A 40 -4.68 -4.29 0.71
C GLU A 40 -4.61 -2.84 0.20
N SER A 41 -4.01 -2.66 -0.98
CA SER A 41 -3.75 -1.36 -1.60
C SER A 41 -3.82 -1.46 -3.12
N GLU A 42 -4.08 -0.33 -3.76
CA GLU A 42 -3.78 -0.16 -5.18
C GLU A 42 -2.29 -0.44 -5.44
N HIS A 43 -2.01 -1.06 -6.59
CA HIS A 43 -0.67 -1.45 -7.07
C HIS A 43 0.04 -2.56 -6.28
N GLN A 44 -0.65 -3.28 -5.40
CA GLN A 44 -0.14 -4.49 -4.75
C GLN A 44 -0.90 -5.73 -5.20
N LYS A 45 -0.20 -6.87 -5.20
CA LYS A 45 -0.77 -8.19 -5.42
C LYS A 45 -1.63 -8.57 -4.21
N GLN A 46 -2.59 -9.46 -4.43
CA GLN A 46 -3.43 -9.99 -3.36
C GLN A 46 -2.66 -10.88 -2.38
N ARG A 47 -1.62 -11.56 -2.86
CA ARG A 47 -0.74 -12.43 -2.06
C ARG A 47 0.71 -12.33 -2.53
N PRO A 48 1.68 -12.60 -1.64
CA PRO A 48 3.08 -12.69 -2.01
C PRO A 48 3.32 -13.76 -3.07
N SER A 49 4.19 -13.45 -4.01
CA SER A 49 4.69 -14.44 -4.99
C SER A 49 6.02 -13.97 -5.60
N PRO A 50 6.82 -14.88 -6.19
CA PRO A 50 8.00 -14.49 -6.94
C PRO A 50 7.66 -13.53 -8.10
N GLU A 51 8.50 -12.52 -8.30
CA GLU A 51 8.40 -11.55 -9.39
C GLU A 51 9.80 -11.38 -10.01
N TYR A 52 10.23 -12.34 -10.83
CA TYR A 52 11.59 -12.35 -11.38
C TYR A 52 11.87 -11.18 -12.34
N GLY A 53 10.81 -10.55 -12.87
CA GLY A 53 10.87 -9.38 -13.74
C GLY A 53 11.20 -8.06 -13.05
N LEU A 54 11.36 -8.04 -11.71
CA LEU A 54 11.77 -6.84 -10.98
C LEU A 54 13.18 -6.37 -11.42
N THR A 55 13.27 -5.22 -12.08
CA THR A 55 14.55 -4.59 -12.44
C THR A 55 14.97 -3.54 -11.40
N SER A 56 13.99 -2.94 -10.74
CA SER A 56 14.09 -2.18 -9.49
C SER A 56 13.44 -2.97 -8.35
N CYS A 57 13.63 -2.55 -7.08
CA CYS A 57 13.14 -3.30 -5.91
C CYS A 57 13.59 -4.79 -5.95
N THR A 58 14.85 -5.05 -6.32
CA THR A 58 15.29 -6.42 -6.65
C THR A 58 15.42 -7.33 -5.42
N ALA A 59 15.52 -6.75 -4.22
CA ALA A 59 15.55 -7.49 -2.95
C ALA A 59 14.31 -8.39 -2.76
N TRP A 60 13.18 -8.04 -3.39
CA TRP A 60 11.91 -8.77 -3.26
C TRP A 60 11.62 -9.78 -4.39
N LYS A 61 12.57 -10.02 -5.32
CA LYS A 61 12.37 -10.91 -6.48
C LYS A 61 11.78 -12.28 -6.16
N ASN A 62 12.26 -12.90 -5.09
CA ASN A 62 11.89 -14.27 -4.74
C ASN A 62 10.54 -14.35 -4.03
N ASN A 63 10.10 -13.28 -3.39
CA ASN A 63 8.78 -13.19 -2.77
C ASN A 63 8.40 -11.71 -2.60
N SER A 64 7.42 -11.23 -3.37
CA SER A 64 7.03 -9.82 -3.41
C SER A 64 5.53 -9.63 -3.38
N CYS A 65 5.13 -8.45 -2.94
CA CYS A 65 3.77 -7.92 -3.04
C CYS A 65 3.56 -6.92 -4.18
N CYS A 66 4.62 -6.54 -4.90
CA CYS A 66 4.53 -5.63 -6.04
C CYS A 66 4.70 -6.39 -7.35
N THR A 67 4.33 -5.75 -8.47
CA THR A 67 4.61 -6.24 -9.83
C THR A 67 5.81 -5.50 -10.42
N ALA A 68 6.38 -6.01 -11.51
CA ALA A 68 7.39 -5.26 -12.27
C ALA A 68 6.90 -3.87 -12.73
N ALA A 69 5.60 -3.73 -13.04
CA ALA A 69 5.01 -2.44 -13.39
C ALA A 69 4.99 -1.48 -12.19
N THR A 70 4.56 -1.95 -11.01
CA THR A 70 4.58 -1.16 -9.77
C THR A 70 6.01 -0.69 -9.45
N ALA A 71 6.99 -1.60 -9.51
CA ALA A 71 8.38 -1.28 -9.24
C ALA A 71 8.96 -0.27 -10.24
N THR A 72 8.57 -0.35 -11.52
CA THR A 72 8.93 0.65 -12.54
C THR A 72 8.29 2.01 -12.24
N SER A 73 7.03 2.04 -11.80
CA SER A 73 6.35 3.27 -11.40
C SER A 73 7.00 3.95 -10.19
N ILE A 74 7.58 3.18 -9.26
CA ILE A 74 8.35 3.71 -8.13
C ILE A 74 9.58 4.48 -8.65
N THR A 75 10.44 3.82 -9.43
CA THR A 75 11.70 4.43 -9.88
C THR A 75 11.56 5.47 -10.99
N SER A 76 10.39 5.55 -11.61
CA SER A 76 10.06 6.62 -12.58
C SER A 76 9.27 7.77 -11.95
N GLU A 77 9.10 7.77 -10.62
CA GLU A 77 8.39 8.82 -9.86
C GLU A 77 6.95 9.04 -10.35
N LYS A 78 6.33 7.97 -10.88
CA LYS A 78 4.94 8.00 -11.37
C LYS A 78 3.96 7.39 -10.39
N LEU A 79 4.46 6.67 -9.38
CA LEU A 79 3.62 6.08 -8.36
C LEU A 79 2.86 7.19 -7.62
N HIS A 80 1.51 7.10 -7.63
CA HIS A 80 0.61 8.09 -7.03
C HIS A 80 0.69 9.52 -7.61
N GLY A 81 1.39 9.72 -8.74
CA GLY A 81 1.51 11.03 -9.39
C GLY A 81 2.20 12.09 -8.53
N PHE A 82 3.07 11.68 -7.61
CA PHE A 82 3.78 12.59 -6.70
C PHE A 82 5.13 13.00 -7.27
N ASN A 83 5.44 14.30 -7.24
CA ASN A 83 6.71 14.85 -7.69
C ASN A 83 7.63 15.11 -6.49
N PHE A 84 8.83 14.53 -6.48
CA PHE A 84 9.81 14.78 -5.41
C PHE A 84 10.48 16.16 -5.49
N GLU A 85 10.33 16.88 -6.60
CA GLU A 85 10.86 18.23 -6.80
C GLU A 85 9.94 19.35 -6.29
N VAL A 86 9.12 19.10 -5.26
CA VAL A 86 8.13 20.07 -4.73
C VAL A 86 8.77 21.42 -4.37
N CYS A 87 9.95 21.38 -3.74
CA CYS A 87 10.65 22.57 -3.23
C CYS A 87 12.03 22.79 -3.88
N GLY A 88 12.14 22.37 -5.15
CA GLY A 88 13.38 22.31 -5.91
C GLY A 88 13.86 20.88 -6.11
N LYS A 89 14.87 20.71 -6.96
CA LYS A 89 15.40 19.39 -7.31
C LYS A 89 16.01 18.69 -6.10
N MET A 90 15.52 17.48 -5.80
CA MET A 90 16.08 16.58 -4.80
C MET A 90 17.36 15.92 -5.32
N SER A 91 18.33 15.73 -4.42
CA SER A 91 19.55 14.99 -4.72
C SER A 91 19.25 13.52 -5.04
N SER A 92 20.05 12.90 -5.92
CA SER A 92 19.88 11.47 -6.25
C SER A 92 20.11 10.55 -5.04
N ALA A 93 20.94 10.98 -4.08
CA ALA A 93 21.17 10.23 -2.85
C ALA A 93 19.93 10.21 -1.96
N CYS A 94 19.26 11.35 -1.77
CA CYS A 94 18.02 11.43 -1.01
C CYS A 94 16.87 10.69 -1.71
N LEU A 95 16.71 10.87 -3.02
CA LEU A 95 15.67 10.22 -3.82
C LEU A 95 15.76 8.68 -3.78
N ALA A 96 16.97 8.12 -3.73
CA ALA A 96 17.16 6.68 -3.61
C ALA A 96 16.49 6.09 -2.36
N PHE A 97 16.56 6.79 -1.21
CA PHE A 97 15.87 6.36 0.00
C PHE A 97 14.35 6.41 -0.10
N PHE A 98 13.79 7.40 -0.82
CA PHE A 98 12.35 7.43 -1.10
C PHE A 98 11.91 6.27 -2.02
N HIS A 99 12.75 5.88 -2.99
CA HIS A 99 12.50 4.67 -3.77
C HIS A 99 12.55 3.41 -2.92
N ASP A 100 13.53 3.29 -2.01
CA ASP A 100 13.65 2.15 -1.11
C ASP A 100 12.46 2.05 -0.14
N ASP A 101 12.01 3.17 0.43
CA ASP A 101 10.79 3.24 1.25
C ASP A 101 9.55 2.78 0.48
N HIS A 102 9.36 3.29 -0.74
CA HIS A 102 8.27 2.85 -1.60
C HIS A 102 8.37 1.36 -1.96
N CYS A 103 9.57 0.85 -2.25
CA CYS A 103 9.76 -0.57 -2.50
C CYS A 103 9.44 -1.40 -1.23
N LEU A 104 9.85 -0.95 -0.04
CA LEU A 104 9.51 -1.62 1.23
C LEU A 104 7.99 -1.72 1.39
N VAL A 105 7.27 -0.59 1.29
CA VAL A 105 5.82 -0.56 1.52
C VAL A 105 5.04 -1.32 0.45
N LYS A 106 5.47 -1.27 -0.82
CA LYS A 106 4.74 -1.92 -1.92
C LYS A 106 5.13 -3.37 -2.16
N CYS A 107 6.39 -3.74 -1.95
CA CYS A 107 6.91 -5.05 -2.32
C CYS A 107 7.11 -6.00 -1.14
N SER A 108 7.28 -5.51 0.10
CA SER A 108 7.53 -6.40 1.23
C SER A 108 6.31 -7.24 1.60
N PRO A 109 6.46 -8.58 1.70
CA PRO A 109 5.42 -9.45 2.25
C PRO A 109 5.45 -9.51 3.78
N ASN A 110 6.44 -8.87 4.42
CA ASN A 110 6.70 -9.03 5.85
C ASN A 110 6.10 -7.91 6.71
N LEU A 111 5.28 -7.03 6.14
CA LEU A 111 4.75 -5.86 6.84
C LEU A 111 3.50 -6.14 7.68
N GLY A 112 2.93 -7.36 7.64
CA GLY A 112 1.68 -7.70 8.32
C GLY A 112 1.60 -7.24 9.79
N PRO A 113 2.63 -7.46 10.64
CA PRO A 113 2.64 -6.99 12.04
C PRO A 113 2.37 -5.50 12.25
N TRP A 114 2.55 -4.69 11.20
CA TRP A 114 2.40 -3.24 11.23
C TRP A 114 1.28 -2.74 10.31
N LEU A 115 0.51 -3.63 9.69
CA LEU A 115 -0.66 -3.23 8.92
C LEU A 115 -1.80 -2.85 9.87
N VAL A 116 -2.48 -1.75 9.54
CA VAL A 116 -3.68 -1.30 10.24
C VAL A 116 -4.80 -1.03 9.23
N GLN A 117 -6.02 -1.41 9.61
CA GLN A 117 -7.23 -1.08 8.86
C GLN A 117 -7.47 0.43 8.93
N LEU A 118 -7.83 1.02 7.79
CA LEU A 118 -8.27 2.40 7.68
C LEU A 118 -9.79 2.46 7.51
N SER A 119 -10.38 3.57 7.94
CA SER A 119 -11.78 3.91 7.70
C SER A 119 -12.02 4.60 6.35
N SER A 120 -10.98 4.69 5.50
CA SER A 120 -11.05 5.37 4.21
C SER A 120 -11.72 4.48 3.17
N SER A 121 -12.58 5.05 2.32
CA SER A 121 -13.16 4.35 1.17
C SER A 121 -12.17 4.17 0.02
N ARG A 122 -11.03 4.87 0.04
CA ARG A 122 -10.00 4.83 -1.00
C ARG A 122 -8.80 3.95 -0.64
N PHE A 123 -8.48 3.87 0.65
CA PHE A 123 -7.33 3.12 1.16
C PHE A 123 -7.81 2.21 2.27
N ASN A 124 -7.71 0.89 2.07
CA ASN A 124 -8.23 -0.08 3.03
C ASN A 124 -7.25 -0.30 4.18
N GLU A 125 -5.95 -0.35 3.88
CA GLU A 125 -4.90 -0.60 4.86
C GLU A 125 -3.71 0.34 4.68
N ARG A 126 -2.89 0.46 5.72
CA ARG A 126 -1.54 1.05 5.64
C ARG A 126 -0.57 0.38 6.61
N ALA A 127 0.71 0.45 6.32
CA ALA A 127 1.77 0.23 7.30
C ALA A 127 1.80 1.39 8.32
N PHE A 128 1.92 1.06 9.62
CA PHE A 128 1.94 2.03 10.71
C PHE A 128 2.88 1.58 11.83
N LYS A 129 3.75 2.49 12.29
CA LYS A 129 4.76 2.23 13.32
C LYS A 129 5.66 1.03 12.98
N VAL A 130 6.04 0.91 11.71
CA VAL A 130 7.08 -0.05 11.27
C VAL A 130 8.39 0.31 11.99
N PRO A 131 9.05 -0.65 12.66
CA PRO A 131 10.28 -0.42 13.41
C PRO A 131 11.46 -0.42 12.43
N LEU A 132 11.63 0.71 11.73
CA LEU A 132 12.80 0.92 10.89
C LEU A 132 14.07 0.86 11.76
N CYS A 133 15.13 0.23 11.24
CA CYS A 133 16.42 0.23 11.91
C CYS A 133 16.92 1.67 12.08
N GLU A 134 17.52 1.96 13.24
CA GLU A 134 18.10 3.28 13.51
C GLU A 134 19.12 3.69 12.44
N SER A 135 19.94 2.73 11.98
CA SER A 135 20.92 2.95 10.92
C SER A 135 20.29 3.43 9.60
N ASP A 136 19.14 2.86 9.23
CA ASP A 136 18.45 3.19 7.97
C ASP A 136 17.83 4.59 8.08
N CYS A 137 17.21 4.89 9.22
CA CYS A 137 16.65 6.21 9.51
C CYS A 137 17.74 7.31 9.48
N ASN A 138 18.88 7.07 10.13
CA ASN A 138 19.99 8.02 10.17
C ASN A 138 20.63 8.20 8.78
N SER A 139 20.81 7.11 8.04
CA SER A 139 21.39 7.16 6.68
C SER A 139 20.48 7.93 5.71
N TRP A 140 19.16 7.73 5.82
CA TRP A 140 18.19 8.51 5.06
C TRP A 140 18.28 10.00 5.40
N TYR A 141 18.28 10.34 6.69
CA TYR A 141 18.43 11.74 7.13
C TYR A 141 19.73 12.36 6.60
N ASP A 142 20.85 11.66 6.71
CA ASP A 142 22.15 12.16 6.26
C ASP A 142 22.22 12.37 4.74
N ALA A 143 21.54 11.52 3.96
CA ALA A 143 21.44 11.68 2.51
C ALA A 143 20.59 12.91 2.12
N CYS A 144 19.59 13.27 2.93
CA CYS A 144 18.64 14.34 2.65
C CYS A 144 18.91 15.66 3.38
N LYS A 145 19.85 15.74 4.33
CA LYS A 145 20.01 16.92 5.21
C LYS A 145 20.32 18.25 4.51
N ASN A 146 20.79 18.20 3.26
CA ASN A 146 21.06 19.37 2.42
C ASN A 146 19.98 19.62 1.36
N ASP A 147 19.00 18.72 1.23
CA ASP A 147 17.83 18.87 0.38
C ASP A 147 16.75 19.71 1.06
N LYS A 148 15.70 20.07 0.31
CA LYS A 148 14.65 20.99 0.78
C LYS A 148 13.28 20.33 0.73
N THR A 149 12.42 20.72 1.67
CA THR A 149 10.99 20.44 1.63
C THR A 149 10.20 21.65 2.13
N CYS A 150 8.97 21.79 1.67
CA CYS A 150 8.01 22.81 2.12
C CYS A 150 6.94 22.24 3.05
N ALA A 151 6.92 20.92 3.29
CA ALA A 151 5.90 20.26 4.08
C ALA A 151 6.56 19.40 5.16
N THR A 152 6.04 19.49 6.39
CA THR A 152 6.47 18.67 7.52
C THR A 152 5.77 17.31 7.56
N ASN A 153 4.64 17.17 6.86
CA ASN A 153 3.92 15.92 6.71
C ASN A 153 3.45 15.76 5.26
N TRP A 154 4.02 14.79 4.56
CA TRP A 154 3.76 14.54 3.15
C TRP A 154 2.50 13.70 2.93
N ASN A 155 1.94 13.10 3.98
CA ASN A 155 0.72 12.28 3.94
C ASN A 155 -0.57 13.07 4.24
N SER A 156 -0.53 14.07 5.11
CA SER A 156 -1.73 14.78 5.60
C SER A 156 -2.16 15.97 4.74
N GLY A 157 -1.52 16.16 3.59
CA GLY A 157 -1.65 17.38 2.81
C GLY A 157 -0.69 18.47 3.28
N GLY A 158 -0.06 19.10 2.31
CA GLY A 158 0.93 20.17 2.45
C GLY A 158 1.48 20.61 1.09
N PHE A 159 0.87 20.12 0.01
CA PHE A 159 1.27 20.30 -1.38
C PHE A 159 0.10 20.84 -2.18
N ASP A 160 0.40 21.62 -3.21
CA ASP A 160 -0.58 22.21 -4.11
C ASP A 160 -0.90 21.25 -5.26
N TRP A 161 -1.88 20.38 -5.00
CA TRP A 161 -2.36 19.40 -5.96
C TRP A 161 -3.12 20.02 -7.15
N GLU A 162 -3.51 21.31 -7.12
CA GLU A 162 -4.17 21.96 -8.26
C GLU A 162 -3.22 22.15 -9.44
N SER A 163 -1.94 22.39 -9.14
CA SER A 163 -0.89 22.56 -10.16
C SER A 163 -0.25 21.23 -10.61
N GLY A 164 -0.59 20.12 -9.93
CA GLY A 164 0.07 18.82 -10.15
C GLY A 164 1.54 18.79 -9.76
N ARG A 165 1.95 19.65 -8.80
CA ARG A 165 3.31 19.74 -8.26
C ARG A 165 3.35 19.47 -6.77
#